data_AF-A0A938XQC2-F1
#
_entry.id   AF-A0A938XQC2-F1
#
_cell.length_a   1.000
_cell.length_b   1.000
_cell.length_c   1.000
_cell.angle_alpha   90.00
_cell.angle_beta   90.00
_cell.angle_gamma   90.00
#
_symmetry.space_group_name_H-M   'P 1'
#
loop_
_entity.id
_entity.type
_entity.pdbx_description
1 polymer ?
#
loop_
_entity_poly.entity_id
_entity_poly.type
_entity_poly.pdbx_seq_one_letter_code
_entity_poly.pdbx_strand_id
1 'polypeptide(L)'
;MKNVDKYRKIKISDCDIKNLFLSLGCLVVNKYPQIILEHDERLTAKIKKYLTLVINNLQTCGQLKTRIAGLKEGYDEAIDKLNNEMELSQSAEEKLKKKKKRFKDSLLLKKKRLGQLNQENITALLKIGKWFYTEKILEEKEEFQRLYTRLDFLISEEDWPNSSESWIIDNLDEKCVNIT
;
A
#
# COMPACT_ATOMS: atom_id res chain seq x y z
N MET A 1 -19.57 -40.16 19.82
CA MET A 1 -18.39 -40.16 18.92
C MET A 1 -18.86 -39.58 17.58
N LYS A 2 -18.67 -38.27 17.36
CA LYS A 2 -17.62 -37.64 16.53
C LYS A 2 -17.61 -38.13 15.08
N ASN A 3 -18.09 -37.28 14.18
CA ASN A 3 -17.52 -36.89 12.88
C ASN A 3 -18.52 -35.89 12.26
N VAL A 4 -18.64 -34.67 12.80
CA VAL A 4 -17.94 -33.48 12.27
C VAL A 4 -17.45 -33.66 10.83
N ASP A 5 -18.36 -33.53 9.87
CA ASP A 5 -18.04 -33.20 8.48
C ASP A 5 -17.34 -31.83 8.48
N LYS A 6 -16.01 -31.89 8.61
CA LYS A 6 -15.16 -30.75 8.98
C LYS A 6 -14.42 -30.20 7.78
N TYR A 7 -15.05 -30.05 6.62
CA TYR A 7 -14.47 -29.24 5.55
C TYR A 7 -15.58 -28.44 4.88
N ARG A 8 -15.90 -27.29 5.49
CA ARG A 8 -16.40 -26.15 4.72
C ARG A 8 -15.46 -26.02 3.54
N LYS A 9 -15.95 -26.24 2.32
CA LYS A 9 -15.31 -25.73 1.10
C LYS A 9 -15.13 -24.23 1.33
N ILE A 10 -13.92 -23.83 1.74
CA ILE A 10 -13.57 -22.42 1.84
C ILE A 10 -13.55 -21.97 0.39
N LYS A 11 -14.56 -21.20 0.02
CA LYS A 11 -14.60 -20.56 -1.29
C LYS A 11 -13.48 -19.52 -1.26
N ILE A 12 -12.32 -19.88 -1.81
CA ILE A 12 -11.17 -18.98 -1.90
C ILE A 12 -11.63 -17.77 -2.69
N SER A 13 -11.37 -16.57 -2.17
CA SER A 13 -11.65 -15.34 -2.90
C SER A 13 -10.40 -14.94 -3.67
N ASP A 14 -10.56 -14.40 -4.88
CA ASP A 14 -9.52 -13.65 -5.60
C ASP A 14 -8.76 -12.65 -4.70
N CYS A 15 -9.43 -12.15 -3.65
CA CYS A 15 -8.87 -11.28 -2.64
C CYS A 15 -7.74 -11.97 -1.83
N ASP A 16 -7.89 -13.25 -1.47
CA ASP A 16 -6.92 -13.98 -0.65
C ASP A 16 -5.62 -14.21 -1.41
N ILE A 17 -5.72 -14.62 -2.68
CA ILE A 17 -4.57 -14.80 -3.59
C ILE A 17 -3.85 -13.46 -3.80
N LYS A 18 -4.60 -12.38 -4.06
CA LYS A 18 -4.04 -11.03 -4.15
C LYS A 18 -3.30 -10.60 -2.89
N ASN A 19 -3.88 -10.84 -1.72
CA ASN A 19 -3.28 -10.47 -0.44
C ASN A 19 -1.97 -11.22 -0.19
N LEU A 20 -1.87 -12.47 -0.64
CA LEU A 20 -0.61 -13.22 -0.58
C LEU A 20 0.43 -12.69 -1.55
N PHE A 21 0.05 -12.33 -2.78
CA PHE A 21 0.98 -11.67 -3.70
C PHE A 21 1.43 -10.30 -3.19
N LEU A 22 0.55 -9.52 -2.57
CA LEU A 22 0.93 -8.27 -1.91
C LEU A 22 1.91 -8.53 -0.76
N SER A 23 1.63 -9.52 0.08
CA SER A 23 2.50 -9.89 1.21
C SER A 23 3.89 -10.30 0.73
N LEU A 24 3.94 -11.10 -0.34
CA LEU A 24 5.19 -11.50 -0.98
C LEU A 24 5.92 -10.30 -1.58
N GLY A 25 5.22 -9.40 -2.28
CA GLY A 25 5.80 -8.16 -2.80
C GLY A 25 6.37 -7.27 -1.71
N CYS A 26 5.68 -7.13 -0.57
CA CYS A 26 6.16 -6.39 0.59
C CYS A 26 7.42 -7.03 1.18
N LEU A 27 7.42 -8.36 1.32
CA LEU A 27 8.58 -9.11 1.82
C LEU A 27 9.81 -8.88 0.93
N VAL A 28 9.64 -8.96 -0.39
CA VAL A 28 10.70 -8.66 -1.36
C VAL A 28 11.23 -7.24 -1.18
N VAL A 29 10.36 -6.24 -1.11
CA VAL A 29 10.78 -4.83 -0.95
C VAL A 29 11.57 -4.63 0.34
N ASN A 30 11.11 -5.24 1.44
CA ASN A 30 11.81 -5.16 2.73
C ASN A 30 13.20 -5.82 2.71
N LYS A 31 13.37 -6.85 1.88
CA LYS A 31 14.63 -7.59 1.73
C LYS A 31 15.42 -7.15 0.50
N TYR A 32 14.98 -6.13 -0.23
CA TYR A 32 15.57 -5.75 -1.51
C TYR A 32 17.09 -5.49 -1.45
N PRO A 33 17.64 -4.83 -0.41
CA PRO A 33 19.09 -4.65 -0.30
C PRO A 33 19.87 -5.98 -0.26
N GLN A 34 19.31 -7.03 0.34
CA GLN A 34 19.94 -8.35 0.38
C GLN A 34 19.77 -9.07 -0.96
N ILE A 35 18.55 -9.01 -1.52
CA ILE A 35 18.21 -9.65 -2.79
C ILE A 35 19.06 -9.09 -3.94
N ILE A 36 19.30 -7.78 -3.98
CA ILE A 36 20.14 -7.20 -5.02
C ILE A 36 21.61 -7.63 -4.86
N LEU A 37 22.10 -7.83 -3.64
CA LEU A 37 23.47 -8.31 -3.43
C LEU A 37 23.64 -9.78 -3.85
N GLU A 38 22.63 -10.61 -3.59
CA GLU A 38 22.70 -12.07 -3.81
C GLU A 38 22.22 -12.49 -5.21
N HIS A 39 21.34 -11.71 -5.85
CA HIS A 39 20.60 -12.14 -7.05
C HIS A 39 20.41 -11.05 -8.12
N ASP A 40 21.22 -9.97 -8.16
CA ASP A 40 21.02 -8.86 -9.13
C ASP A 40 20.91 -9.33 -10.58
N GLU A 41 21.70 -10.32 -10.96
CA GLU A 41 21.77 -10.91 -12.29
C GLU A 41 20.50 -11.66 -12.69
N ARG A 42 19.76 -12.18 -11.71
CA ARG A 42 18.46 -12.85 -11.93
C ARG A 42 17.31 -11.85 -12.01
N LEU A 43 17.50 -10.61 -11.56
CA LEU A 43 16.46 -9.58 -11.58
C LEU A 43 16.37 -8.92 -12.95
N THR A 44 15.17 -8.97 -13.56
CA THR A 44 14.93 -8.23 -14.80
C THR A 44 14.91 -6.72 -14.57
N ALA A 45 15.26 -5.93 -15.60
CA ALA A 45 15.20 -4.46 -15.54
C ALA A 45 13.81 -3.93 -15.15
N LYS A 46 12.74 -4.62 -15.60
CA LYS A 46 11.36 -4.28 -15.26
C LYS A 46 11.08 -4.43 -13.76
N ILE A 47 11.61 -5.48 -13.13
CA ILE A 47 11.44 -5.72 -11.70
C ILE A 47 12.27 -4.74 -10.87
N LYS A 48 13.51 -4.47 -11.28
CA LYS A 48 14.34 -3.41 -10.66
C LYS A 48 13.59 -2.07 -10.68
N LYS A 49 12.97 -1.71 -11.81
CA LYS A 49 12.15 -0.49 -11.92
C LYS A 49 10.97 -0.47 -10.94
N TYR A 50 10.25 -1.58 -10.78
CA TYR A 50 9.15 -1.64 -9.81
C TYR A 50 9.65 -1.52 -8.36
N LEU A 51 10.77 -2.16 -8.02
CA LEU A 51 11.37 -2.09 -6.69
C LEU A 51 11.80 -0.66 -6.36
N THR A 52 12.51 0.00 -7.27
CA THR A 52 12.88 1.41 -7.13
C THR A 52 11.65 2.32 -7.00
N LEU A 53 10.61 2.10 -7.81
CA LEU A 53 9.36 2.87 -7.74
C LEU A 53 8.72 2.76 -6.35
N VAL A 54 8.55 1.54 -5.83
CA VAL A 54 7.93 1.33 -4.52
C VAL A 54 8.76 1.99 -3.42
N ILE A 55 10.08 1.85 -3.43
CA ILE A 55 10.96 2.47 -2.44
C ILE A 55 10.82 4.00 -2.44
N ASN A 56 10.89 4.62 -3.62
CA ASN A 56 10.75 6.07 -3.77
C ASN A 56 9.35 6.56 -3.33
N ASN A 57 8.32 5.79 -3.68
CA ASN A 57 6.96 6.11 -3.28
C ASN A 57 6.77 5.96 -1.77
N LEU A 58 7.34 4.94 -1.12
CA LEU A 58 7.28 4.78 0.35
C LEU A 58 7.96 5.96 1.07
N GLN A 59 9.12 6.39 0.59
CA GLN A 59 9.79 7.61 1.11
C GLN A 59 8.90 8.85 0.95
N THR A 60 8.30 9.01 -0.23
CA THR A 60 7.39 10.13 -0.51
C THR A 60 6.12 10.08 0.37
N CYS A 61 5.57 8.89 0.58
CA CYS A 61 4.43 8.66 1.48
C CYS A 61 4.79 9.05 2.91
N GLY A 62 5.98 8.68 3.41
CA GLY A 62 6.47 9.10 4.72
C GLY A 62 6.49 10.62 4.87
N GLN A 63 7.11 11.32 3.91
CA GLN A 63 7.17 12.78 3.90
C GLN A 63 5.77 13.43 3.82
N LEU A 64 4.86 12.85 3.02
CA LEU A 64 3.49 13.34 2.90
C LEU A 64 2.71 13.15 4.20
N LYS A 65 2.85 12.01 4.89
CA LYS A 65 2.20 11.76 6.19
C LYS A 65 2.63 12.80 7.21
N THR A 66 3.93 13.10 7.33
CA THR A 66 4.44 14.17 8.21
C THR A 66 3.87 15.53 7.85
N ARG A 67 3.85 15.90 6.56
CA ARG A 67 3.26 17.17 6.11
C ARG A 67 1.76 17.26 6.38
N ILE A 68 1.02 16.16 6.21
CA ILE A 68 -0.41 16.09 6.52
C ILE A 68 -0.64 16.28 8.02
N ALA A 69 0.19 15.68 8.88
CA ALA A 69 0.10 15.86 10.33
C ALA A 69 0.26 17.34 10.71
N GLY A 70 1.35 17.99 10.28
CA GLY A 70 1.56 19.41 10.59
C GLY A 70 0.49 20.36 10.01
N LEU A 71 -0.10 20.00 8.86
CA LEU A 71 -1.23 20.77 8.31
C LEU A 71 -2.53 20.58 9.10
N LYS A 72 -2.75 19.40 9.71
CA LYS A 72 -3.89 19.16 10.60
C LYS A 72 -3.73 19.97 11.88
N GLU A 73 -2.57 19.90 12.52
CA GLU A 73 -2.26 20.70 13.70
C GLU A 73 -2.46 22.20 13.44
N GLY A 74 -1.93 22.72 12.33
CA GLY A 74 -2.14 24.13 11.97
C GLY A 74 -3.59 24.49 11.63
N TYR A 75 -4.37 23.54 11.11
CA TYR A 75 -5.81 23.72 10.86
C TYR A 75 -6.59 23.77 12.17
N ASP A 76 -6.29 22.88 13.10
CA ASP A 76 -6.93 22.79 14.41
C ASP A 76 -6.61 24.04 15.24
N GLU A 77 -5.34 24.48 15.28
CA GLU A 77 -4.95 25.75 15.90
C GLU A 77 -5.70 26.96 15.32
N ALA A 78 -5.95 26.97 14.00
CA ALA A 78 -6.68 28.04 13.35
C ALA A 78 -8.17 28.01 13.70
N ILE A 79 -8.74 26.83 13.95
CA ILE A 79 -10.10 26.67 14.46
C ILE A 79 -10.17 27.17 15.90
N ASP A 80 -9.26 26.72 16.77
CA ASP A 80 -9.27 27.09 18.18
C ASP A 80 -9.15 28.61 18.34
N LYS A 81 -8.27 29.25 17.56
CA LYS A 81 -8.14 30.73 17.54
C LYS A 81 -9.39 31.43 17.04
N LEU A 82 -10.16 30.83 16.12
CA LEU A 82 -11.43 31.40 15.64
C LEU A 82 -12.57 31.18 16.64
N ASN A 83 -12.52 30.10 17.42
CA ASN A 83 -13.54 29.74 18.39
C ASN A 83 -13.33 30.42 19.75
N ASN A 84 -12.10 30.80 20.09
CA ASN A 84 -11.80 31.55 21.31
C ASN A 84 -12.50 32.92 21.29
N GLU A 85 -13.29 33.19 22.32
CA GLU A 85 -14.22 34.33 22.48
C GLU A 85 -13.54 35.71 22.65
N MET A 86 -12.22 35.81 22.45
CA MET A 86 -11.53 37.10 22.51
C MET A 86 -11.94 37.93 21.28
N GLU A 87 -12.32 39.20 21.47
CA GLU A 87 -12.69 40.10 20.37
C GLU A 87 -11.54 40.26 19.37
N LEU A 88 -11.53 39.40 18.36
CA LEU A 88 -10.65 39.53 17.21
C LEU A 88 -11.14 40.73 16.39
N SER A 89 -10.20 41.61 16.02
CA SER A 89 -10.49 42.60 14.98
C SER A 89 -11.00 41.89 13.71
N GLN A 90 -11.91 42.52 12.97
CA GLN A 90 -12.43 41.99 11.70
C GLN A 90 -11.30 41.56 10.74
N SER A 91 -10.20 42.31 10.72
CA SER A 91 -9.00 41.97 9.92
C SER A 91 -8.32 40.68 10.38
N ALA A 92 -8.22 40.45 11.69
CA ALA A 92 -7.60 39.25 12.25
C ALA A 92 -8.47 38.00 12.00
N GLU A 93 -9.79 38.13 12.17
CA GLU A 93 -10.74 37.06 11.88
C GLU A 93 -10.70 36.65 10.40
N GLU A 94 -10.70 37.62 9.49
CA GLU A 94 -10.62 37.34 8.05
C GLU A 94 -9.30 36.67 7.65
N LYS A 95 -8.18 37.08 8.26
CA LYS A 95 -6.87 36.42 8.09
C LYS A 95 -6.89 34.97 8.55
N LEU A 96 -7.51 34.68 9.70
CA LEU A 96 -7.63 33.32 10.23
C LEU A 96 -8.55 32.45 9.35
N LYS A 97 -9.68 32.99 8.87
CA LYS A 97 -10.55 32.29 7.91
C LYS A 97 -9.80 31.92 6.62
N LYS A 98 -9.01 32.86 6.07
CA LYS A 98 -8.15 32.60 4.89
C LYS A 98 -7.10 31.53 5.20
N LYS A 99 -6.46 31.57 6.37
CA LYS A 99 -5.47 30.56 6.81
C LYS A 99 -6.09 29.16 6.94
N LYS A 100 -7.25 29.06 7.61
CA LYS A 100 -8.04 27.82 7.74
C LYS A 100 -8.38 27.23 6.38
N LYS A 101 -8.85 28.06 5.44
CA LYS A 101 -9.14 27.62 4.07
C LYS A 101 -7.89 27.06 3.36
N ARG A 102 -6.77 27.78 3.42
CA ARG A 102 -5.49 27.32 2.83
C ARG A 102 -5.03 25.97 3.39
N PHE A 103 -5.13 25.77 4.70
CA PHE A 103 -4.79 24.47 5.30
C PHE A 103 -5.72 23.36 4.83
N LYS A 104 -7.03 23.60 4.79
CA LYS A 104 -8.03 22.64 4.30
C LYS A 104 -7.76 22.23 2.85
N ASP A 105 -7.52 23.19 1.96
CA ASP A 105 -7.25 22.93 0.55
C ASP A 105 -5.94 22.14 0.36
N SER A 106 -4.89 22.51 1.10
CA SER A 106 -3.59 21.81 1.09
C SER A 106 -3.70 20.37 1.62
N LEU A 107 -4.49 20.15 2.68
CA LEU A 107 -4.79 18.83 3.23
C LEU A 107 -5.47 17.94 2.20
N LEU A 108 -6.48 18.45 1.51
CA LEU A 108 -7.23 17.72 0.49
C LEU A 108 -6.29 17.23 -0.63
N LEU A 109 -5.46 18.12 -1.16
CA LEU A 109 -4.51 17.79 -2.24
C LEU A 109 -3.51 16.72 -1.80
N LYS A 110 -2.96 16.83 -0.59
CA LYS A 110 -1.95 15.89 -0.09
C LYS A 110 -2.54 14.52 0.24
N LYS A 111 -3.75 14.47 0.82
CA LYS A 111 -4.47 13.21 1.02
C LYS A 111 -4.76 12.52 -0.31
N LYS A 112 -5.22 13.28 -1.32
CA LYS A 112 -5.43 12.74 -2.68
C LYS A 112 -4.15 12.15 -3.25
N ARG A 113 -3.02 12.86 -3.16
CA ARG A 113 -1.73 12.35 -3.64
C ARG A 113 -1.26 11.12 -2.87
N LEU A 114 -1.47 11.07 -1.55
CA LEU A 114 -1.15 9.89 -0.73
C LEU A 114 -1.96 8.67 -1.19
N GLY A 115 -3.26 8.84 -1.47
CA GLY A 115 -4.10 7.78 -2.02
C GLY A 115 -3.60 7.26 -3.38
N GLN A 116 -3.21 8.16 -4.28
CA GLN A 116 -2.61 7.80 -5.58
C GLN A 116 -1.32 6.99 -5.42
N LEU A 117 -0.40 7.42 -4.55
CA LEU A 117 0.85 6.71 -4.30
C LEU A 117 0.61 5.33 -3.68
N ASN A 118 -0.37 5.20 -2.78
CA ASN A 118 -0.74 3.90 -2.22
C ASN A 118 -1.26 2.96 -3.30
N GLN A 119 -2.06 3.46 -4.24
CA GLN A 119 -2.57 2.67 -5.35
C GLN A 119 -1.46 2.24 -6.32
N GLU A 120 -0.54 3.16 -6.64
CA GLU A 120 0.67 2.86 -7.43
C GLU A 120 1.52 1.77 -6.74
N ASN A 121 1.69 1.87 -5.41
CA ASN A 121 2.43 0.89 -4.61
C ASN A 121 1.77 -0.49 -4.63
N ILE A 122 0.47 -0.58 -4.37
CA ILE A 122 -0.29 -1.84 -4.40
C ILE A 122 -0.11 -2.52 -5.77
N THR A 123 -0.24 -1.75 -6.85
CA THR A 123 -0.09 -2.27 -8.22
C THR A 123 1.33 -2.79 -8.47
N ALA A 124 2.35 -2.06 -8.03
CA ALA A 124 3.74 -2.48 -8.20
C ALA A 124 4.09 -3.69 -7.32
N LEU A 125 3.64 -3.71 -6.07
CA LEU A 125 3.83 -4.82 -5.13
C LEU A 125 3.20 -6.12 -5.65
N LEU A 126 2.00 -6.06 -6.24
CA LEU A 126 1.38 -7.22 -6.88
C LEU A 126 2.25 -7.76 -8.02
N LYS A 127 2.82 -6.88 -8.85
CA LYS A 127 3.69 -7.29 -9.97
C LYS A 127 5.00 -7.90 -9.47
N ILE A 128 5.60 -7.32 -8.43
CA ILE A 128 6.79 -7.85 -7.78
C ILE A 128 6.49 -9.22 -7.19
N GLY A 129 5.44 -9.34 -6.38
CA GLY A 129 5.06 -10.60 -5.73
C GLY A 129 4.77 -11.71 -6.74
N LYS A 130 4.01 -11.44 -7.80
CA LYS A 130 3.75 -12.40 -8.87
C LYS A 130 5.04 -12.89 -9.53
N TRP A 131 5.94 -11.98 -9.87
CA TRP A 131 7.20 -12.37 -10.51
C TRP A 131 8.09 -13.20 -9.59
N PHE A 132 8.24 -12.81 -8.32
CA PHE A 132 9.01 -13.59 -7.35
C PHE A 132 8.40 -14.95 -7.05
N TYR A 133 7.08 -15.09 -7.15
CA TYR A 133 6.41 -16.37 -7.08
C TYR A 133 6.69 -17.24 -8.32
N THR A 134 6.61 -16.67 -9.52
CA THR A 134 6.85 -17.42 -10.78
C THR A 134 8.30 -17.91 -10.87
N GLU A 135 9.26 -17.04 -10.55
CA GLU A 135 10.68 -17.37 -10.70
C GLU A 135 11.24 -18.19 -9.53
N LYS A 136 10.53 -18.20 -8.39
CA LYS A 136 10.91 -18.89 -7.13
C LYS A 136 12.38 -18.65 -6.73
N ILE A 137 12.93 -17.46 -7.01
CA ILE A 137 14.37 -17.20 -6.86
C ILE A 137 14.88 -17.23 -5.41
N LEU A 138 13.98 -17.27 -4.42
CA LEU A 138 14.24 -17.28 -2.98
C LEU A 138 13.55 -18.46 -2.28
N GLU A 139 13.32 -19.57 -2.99
CA GLU A 139 12.61 -20.74 -2.44
C GLU A 139 13.30 -21.38 -1.23
N GLU A 140 14.61 -21.19 -1.12
CA GLU A 140 15.44 -21.67 -0.03
C GLU A 140 15.26 -20.87 1.27
N LYS A 141 14.70 -19.66 1.19
CA LYS A 141 14.44 -18.81 2.35
C LYS A 141 13.07 -19.17 2.94
N GLU A 142 13.05 -19.61 4.20
CA GLU A 142 11.83 -20.12 4.87
C GLU A 142 10.62 -19.15 4.78
N GLU A 143 10.87 -17.84 4.95
CA GLU A 143 9.82 -16.81 4.87
C GLU A 143 9.14 -16.73 3.48
N PHE A 144 9.90 -16.98 2.41
CA PHE A 144 9.39 -17.03 1.04
C PHE A 144 8.72 -18.37 0.76
N GLN A 145 9.34 -19.47 1.19
CA GLN A 145 8.80 -20.83 1.03
C GLN A 145 7.39 -20.94 1.61
N ARG A 146 7.15 -20.41 2.82
CA ARG A 146 5.82 -20.41 3.45
C ARG A 146 4.76 -19.71 2.59
N LEU A 147 5.09 -18.58 1.96
CA LEU A 147 4.19 -17.86 1.07
C LEU A 147 3.99 -18.59 -0.25
N TYR A 148 5.06 -19.16 -0.80
CA TYR A 148 5.04 -19.96 -2.02
C TYR A 148 4.15 -21.18 -1.88
N THR A 149 4.33 -22.00 -0.85
CA THR A 149 3.50 -23.19 -0.61
C THR A 149 2.03 -22.83 -0.43
N ARG A 150 1.75 -21.70 0.24
CA ARG A 150 0.37 -21.24 0.40
C ARG A 150 -0.25 -20.78 -0.91
N LEU A 151 0.50 -20.09 -1.76
CA LEU A 151 0.06 -19.71 -3.10
C LEU A 151 -0.13 -20.96 -3.98
N ASP A 152 0.78 -21.93 -3.92
CA ASP A 152 0.68 -23.18 -4.67
C ASP A 152 -0.59 -23.96 -4.28
N PHE A 153 -0.90 -24.04 -2.99
CA PHE A 153 -2.14 -24.66 -2.50
C PHE A 153 -3.39 -23.96 -3.08
N LEU A 154 -3.47 -22.63 -2.99
CA LEU A 154 -4.66 -21.90 -3.44
C LEU A 154 -4.82 -21.91 -4.97
N ILE A 155 -3.71 -21.81 -5.71
CA ILE A 155 -3.74 -21.81 -7.17
C ILE A 155 -3.98 -23.22 -7.71
N SER A 156 -3.60 -24.28 -6.99
CA SER A 156 -3.94 -25.66 -7.39
C SER A 156 -5.42 -26.01 -7.26
N GLU A 157 -6.18 -25.24 -6.48
CA GLU A 157 -7.64 -25.41 -6.30
C GLU A 157 -8.47 -24.61 -7.33
N GLU A 158 -7.84 -23.76 -8.16
CA GLU A 158 -8.48 -22.96 -9.22
C GLU A 158 -7.75 -23.12 -10.57
N ASP A 159 -8.48 -23.41 -11.65
CA ASP A 159 -7.95 -23.28 -13.03
C ASP A 159 -7.72 -21.79 -13.34
N TRP A 160 -6.58 -21.26 -12.88
CA TRP A 160 -6.30 -19.82 -12.94
C TRP A 160 -6.07 -19.36 -14.39
N PRO A 161 -6.87 -18.41 -14.92
CA PRO A 161 -6.67 -17.93 -16.28
C PRO A 161 -5.41 -17.06 -16.36
N ASN A 162 -4.51 -17.43 -17.27
CA ASN A 162 -3.31 -16.71 -17.71
C ASN A 162 -3.63 -15.35 -18.37
N SER A 163 -4.48 -14.50 -17.78
CA SER A 163 -4.66 -13.12 -18.26
C SER A 163 -3.74 -12.18 -17.46
N SER A 164 -2.62 -11.84 -18.08
CA SER A 164 -1.59 -10.94 -17.55
C SER A 164 -2.03 -9.47 -17.43
N GLU A 165 -3.27 -9.12 -17.80
CA GLU A 165 -3.70 -7.72 -17.97
C GLU A 165 -5.02 -7.31 -17.29
N SER A 166 -5.77 -8.22 -16.66
CA SER A 166 -7.13 -7.91 -16.15
C SER A 166 -7.21 -7.20 -14.77
N TRP A 167 -6.10 -6.75 -14.19
CA TRP A 167 -6.10 -6.14 -12.85
C TRP A 167 -5.79 -4.64 -12.85
N ILE A 168 -6.35 -3.90 -13.82
CA ILE A 168 -6.52 -2.45 -13.65
C ILE A 168 -7.56 -2.27 -12.54
N ILE A 169 -7.08 -1.86 -11.38
CA ILE A 169 -7.90 -1.65 -10.19
C ILE A 169 -8.61 -0.29 -10.36
N ASP A 170 -9.81 -0.31 -10.91
CA ASP A 170 -10.77 0.77 -10.72
C ASP A 170 -11.46 0.53 -9.37
N ASN A 171 -11.16 1.39 -8.40
CA ASN A 171 -11.71 1.44 -7.04
C ASN A 171 -11.27 0.30 -6.09
N LEU A 172 -10.11 0.49 -5.45
CA LEU A 172 -9.90 -0.03 -4.10
C LEU A 172 -10.50 0.97 -3.11
N ASP A 173 -11.58 0.55 -2.45
CA ASP A 173 -12.17 1.25 -1.31
C ASP A 173 -11.09 1.61 -0.26
N GLU A 174 -11.08 2.88 0.16
CA GLU A 174 -10.14 3.52 1.09
C GLU A 174 -10.04 2.86 2.50
N LYS A 175 -10.71 1.72 2.74
CA LYS A 175 -10.81 1.07 4.06
C LYS A 175 -9.86 -0.10 4.28
N CYS A 176 -9.32 -0.69 3.24
CA CYS A 176 -8.42 -1.83 3.37
C CYS A 176 -7.03 -1.42 2.91
N VAL A 177 -6.03 -1.62 3.77
CA VAL A 177 -4.58 -1.43 3.55
C VAL A 177 -4.03 -0.22 4.33
N ASN A 178 -3.95 -0.40 5.66
CA ASN A 178 -2.88 0.22 6.44
C ASN A 178 -1.61 -0.61 6.22
N ILE A 179 -0.78 -0.18 5.26
CA ILE A 179 0.63 -0.61 5.24
C ILE A 179 1.30 0.16 6.37
N THR A 180 1.58 -0.56 7.46
CA THR A 180 2.38 -0.10 8.59
C THR A 180 3.76 -0.71 8.48
#